data_AF-A0A843H4B7-F1
#
_entry.id   AF-A0A843H4B7-F1
#
_cell.length_a   1.000
_cell.length_b   1.000
_cell.length_c   1.000
_cell.angle_alpha   90.00
_cell.angle_beta   90.00
_cell.angle_gamma   90.00
#
_symmetry.space_group_name_H-M   'P 1'
#
loop_
_entity.id
_entity.type
_entity.pdbx_description
1 polymer ?
#
loop_
_entity_poly.entity_id
_entity_poly.type
_entity_poly.pdbx_seq_one_letter_code
_entity_poly.pdbx_strand_id
1 'polypeptide(L)'
;MGDYNMNDEERIREIFKRLNEIYTIRTFHDHDPYKVLIRTILSQRTRDENTDQAANALFDVYPDIYAVADAPVEHVQELIKPAGF
;
A
#
# COMPACT_ATOMS: atom_id res chain seq x y z
N MET A 1 -30.27 6.36 31.21
CA MET A 1 -30.65 4.95 31.31
C MET A 1 -30.34 4.32 29.96
N GLY A 2 -29.21 3.64 29.72
CA GLY A 2 -28.03 3.40 30.55
C GLY A 2 -26.82 3.20 29.65
N ASP A 3 -25.67 3.74 30.04
CA ASP A 3 -24.38 3.45 29.43
C ASP A 3 -23.61 2.56 30.41
N TYR A 4 -23.96 1.28 30.42
CA TYR A 4 -23.35 0.31 31.33
C TYR A 4 -22.20 -0.40 30.59
N ASN A 5 -20.98 0.08 30.85
CA ASN A 5 -19.70 -0.59 30.65
C ASN A 5 -19.59 -1.50 29.42
N MET A 6 -19.48 -0.91 28.22
CA MET A 6 -18.93 -1.65 27.09
C MET A 6 -17.49 -2.06 27.43
N ASN A 7 -17.20 -3.35 27.30
CA ASN A 7 -15.83 -3.82 27.42
C ASN A 7 -14.99 -3.38 26.21
N ASP A 8 -13.67 -3.52 26.31
CA ASP A 8 -12.78 -3.04 25.26
C ASP A 8 -13.00 -3.75 23.91
N GLU A 9 -13.39 -5.03 23.89
CA GLU A 9 -13.73 -5.73 22.64
C GLU A 9 -14.97 -5.16 21.97
N GLU A 10 -16.01 -4.85 22.75
CA GLU A 10 -17.24 -4.24 22.24
C GLU A 10 -16.96 -2.84 21.66
N ARG A 11 -16.09 -2.07 22.34
CA ARG A 11 -15.64 -0.75 21.85
C ARG A 11 -14.86 -0.87 20.55
N ILE A 12 -13.93 -1.82 20.46
CA ILE A 12 -13.14 -2.08 19.24
C ILE A 12 -14.06 -2.46 18.07
N ARG A 13 -15.03 -3.37 18.30
CA ARG A 13 -15.99 -3.77 17.26
C ARG A 13 -16.83 -2.61 16.76
N GLU A 14 -17.31 -1.76 17.66
CA GLU A 14 -18.10 -0.59 17.29
C GLU A 14 -17.28 0.44 16.51
N ILE A 15 -16.02 0.68 16.91
CA ILE A 15 -15.10 1.53 16.14
C ILE A 15 -14.88 0.95 14.74
N PHE A 16 -14.59 -0.35 14.65
CA PHE A 16 -14.34 -1.02 13.37
C PHE A 16 -15.56 -0.96 12.45
N LYS A 17 -16.76 -1.16 13.00
CA LYS A 17 -18.02 -1.01 12.26
C LYS A 17 -18.16 0.39 11.67
N ARG A 18 -18.00 1.45 12.48
CA ARG A 18 -18.11 2.85 12.01
C ARG A 18 -17.07 3.19 10.95
N LEU A 19 -15.83 2.72 11.12
CA LEU A 19 -14.78 2.95 10.12
C LEU A 19 -15.13 2.29 8.78
N ASN A 20 -15.63 1.04 8.79
CA ASN A 20 -16.04 0.36 7.56
C ASN A 20 -17.26 0.98 6.86
N GLU A 21 -18.15 1.63 7.60
CA GLU A 21 -19.30 2.35 7.01
C GLU A 21 -18.88 3.64 6.29
N ILE A 22 -17.79 4.27 6.71
CA ILE A 22 -17.31 5.55 6.17
C ILE A 22 -16.23 5.36 5.10
N TYR A 23 -15.31 4.42 5.32
CA TYR A 23 -14.13 4.24 4.50
C TYR A 23 -14.22 2.96 3.66
N THR A 24 -14.02 3.10 2.35
CA THR A 24 -13.79 1.94 1.47
C THR A 24 -12.36 1.46 1.66
N ILE A 25 -12.19 0.21 2.08
CA ILE A 25 -10.86 -0.40 2.18
C ILE A 25 -10.28 -0.53 0.78
N ARG A 26 -9.10 0.07 0.57
CA ARG A 26 -8.36 -0.08 -0.66
C ARG A 26 -7.82 -1.50 -0.75
N THR A 27 -8.42 -2.33 -1.60
CA THR A 27 -7.98 -3.71 -1.81
C THR A 27 -7.08 -3.82 -3.02
N PHE A 28 -5.82 -4.24 -2.83
CA PHE A 28 -4.98 -4.69 -3.93
C PHE A 28 -5.41 -6.12 -4.29
N HIS A 29 -5.93 -6.32 -5.51
CA HIS A 29 -6.56 -7.58 -5.91
C HIS A 29 -5.55 -8.71 -6.13
N ASP A 30 -4.31 -8.39 -6.53
CA ASP A 30 -3.23 -9.36 -6.50
C ASP A 30 -2.56 -9.32 -5.12
N HIS A 31 -2.50 -10.48 -4.47
CA HIS A 31 -1.72 -10.67 -3.25
C HIS A 31 -0.29 -11.07 -3.64
N ASP A 32 0.23 -10.47 -4.70
CA ASP A 32 1.56 -10.79 -5.23
C ASP A 32 2.61 -10.30 -4.23
N PRO A 33 3.38 -11.21 -3.59
CA PRO A 33 4.37 -10.81 -2.58
C PRO A 33 5.41 -9.83 -3.11
N TYR A 34 5.78 -9.93 -4.39
CA TYR A 34 6.71 -9.00 -5.03
C TYR A 34 6.12 -7.59 -5.05
N LYS A 35 4.88 -7.43 -5.53
CA LYS A 35 4.24 -6.12 -5.65
C LYS A 35 3.94 -5.49 -4.29
N VAL A 36 3.54 -6.31 -3.31
CA VAL A 36 3.35 -5.85 -1.92
C VAL A 36 4.65 -5.31 -1.33
N LEU A 37 5.76 -6.04 -1.50
CA LEU A 37 7.07 -5.63 -0.99
C LEU A 37 7.52 -4.30 -1.62
N ILE A 38 7.51 -4.20 -2.95
CA ILE A 38 7.99 -3.00 -3.65
C ILE A 38 7.10 -1.79 -3.35
N ARG A 39 5.76 -1.94 -3.38
CA ARG A 39 4.86 -0.85 -2.98
C ARG A 39 5.12 -0.35 -1.57
N THR A 40 5.39 -1.26 -0.64
CA THR A 40 5.70 -0.91 0.76
C THR A 40 7.02 -0.15 0.91
N ILE A 41 8.02 -0.48 0.09
CA ILE A 41 9.30 0.26 0.06
C ILE A 41 9.07 1.67 -0.53
N LEU A 42 8.33 1.76 -1.63
CA LEU A 42 8.04 3.03 -2.31
C LEU A 42 7.04 3.92 -1.57
N SER A 43 6.29 3.40 -0.60
CA SER A 43 5.32 4.19 0.18
C SER A 43 5.97 5.06 1.25
N GLN A 44 7.28 4.94 1.46
CA GLN A 44 7.97 5.69 2.50
C GLN A 44 8.01 7.18 2.16
N ARG A 45 7.46 8.01 3.05
CA ARG A 45 7.48 9.49 2.98
C ARG A 45 6.88 10.09 1.69
N THR A 46 5.93 9.41 1.05
CA THR A 46 5.22 9.91 -0.13
C THR A 46 3.72 9.69 -0.01
N ARG A 47 2.96 10.21 -0.96
CA ARG A 47 1.50 10.01 -1.02
C ARG A 47 1.17 8.73 -1.77
N ASP A 48 0.04 8.10 -1.43
CA ASP A 48 -0.45 6.88 -2.07
C ASP A 48 -0.45 6.99 -3.61
N GLU A 49 -0.92 8.12 -4.16
CA GLU A 49 -0.99 8.30 -5.62
C GLU A 49 0.40 8.25 -6.27
N ASN A 50 1.41 8.79 -5.60
CA ASN A 50 2.80 8.76 -6.07
C ASN A 50 3.38 7.35 -5.96
N THR A 51 3.09 6.64 -4.87
CA THR A 51 3.48 5.23 -4.70
C THR A 51 2.90 4.36 -5.80
N ASP A 52 1.61 4.52 -6.12
CA ASP A 52 0.95 3.76 -7.17
C ASP A 52 1.57 4.05 -8.53
N GLN A 53 1.80 5.33 -8.84
CA GLN A 53 2.40 5.74 -10.10
C GLN A 53 3.78 5.12 -10.28
N ALA A 54 4.65 5.22 -9.28
CA ALA A 54 6.00 4.64 -9.31
C ALA A 54 5.98 3.11 -9.39
N ALA A 55 5.15 2.45 -8.56
CA ALA A 55 5.07 1.00 -8.52
C ALA A 55 4.53 0.43 -9.84
N ASN A 56 3.47 1.02 -10.39
CA ASN A 56 2.90 0.54 -11.65
C ASN A 56 3.89 0.74 -12.82
N ALA A 57 4.57 1.90 -12.88
CA ALA A 57 5.62 2.13 -13.88
C ALA A 57 6.75 1.11 -13.78
N LEU A 58 7.15 0.73 -12.56
CA LEU A 58 8.16 -0.29 -12.33
C LEU A 58 7.67 -1.68 -12.76
N PHE A 59 6.45 -2.08 -12.39
CA PHE A 59 5.89 -3.41 -12.69
C PHE A 59 5.60 -3.63 -14.17
N ASP A 60 5.26 -2.58 -14.90
CA ASP A 60 5.05 -2.64 -16.35
C ASP A 60 6.35 -2.99 -17.10
N VAL A 61 7.51 -2.62 -16.54
CA VAL A 61 8.84 -2.88 -17.12
C VAL A 61 9.48 -4.13 -16.53
N TYR A 62 9.35 -4.32 -15.21
CA TYR A 62 9.93 -5.40 -14.44
C TYR A 62 8.82 -6.17 -13.71
N PRO A 63 8.24 -7.21 -14.36
CA PRO A 63 7.03 -7.86 -13.85
C PRO A 63 7.29 -8.78 -12.63
N ASP A 64 8.54 -9.11 -12.32
CA ASP A 64 8.91 -9.98 -11.21
C ASP A 64 10.16 -9.52 -10.46
N ILE A 65 10.43 -10.17 -9.32
CA ILE A 65 11.51 -9.80 -8.41
C ILE A 65 12.91 -9.98 -9.00
N TYR A 66 13.10 -10.94 -9.91
CA TYR A 66 14.40 -11.17 -10.54
C TYR A 66 14.67 -10.11 -11.62
N ALA A 67 13.65 -9.77 -12.40
CA ALA A 67 13.73 -8.72 -13.42
C ALA A 67 14.13 -7.37 -12.83
N VAL A 68 13.58 -6.98 -11.67
CA VAL A 68 13.98 -5.72 -11.01
C VAL A 68 15.36 -5.83 -10.34
N ALA A 69 15.74 -7.01 -9.85
CA ALA A 69 17.04 -7.20 -9.20
C ALA A 69 18.21 -7.07 -10.19
N ASP A 70 18.01 -7.51 -11.43
CA ASP A 70 19.00 -7.42 -12.51
C ASP A 70 18.92 -6.09 -13.29
N ALA A 71 17.98 -5.21 -12.94
CA ALA A 71 17.74 -3.96 -13.64
C ALA A 71 18.89 -2.95 -13.45
N PRO A 72 19.23 -2.14 -14.48
CA PRO A 72 20.12 -1.00 -14.32
C PRO A 72 19.55 -0.02 -13.29
N VAL A 73 20.39 0.40 -12.32
CA VAL A 73 19.99 1.28 -11.21
C VAL A 73 19.40 2.59 -11.73
N GLU A 74 20.00 3.16 -12.78
CA GLU A 74 19.57 4.42 -13.38
C GLU A 74 18.16 4.29 -13.96
N HIS A 75 17.82 3.14 -14.54
CA HIS A 75 16.49 2.92 -15.10
C HIS A 75 15.45 2.75 -14.00
N VAL A 76 15.78 2.01 -12.92
CA VAL A 76 14.91 1.91 -11.75
C VAL A 76 14.66 3.29 -11.14
N GLN A 77 15.70 4.11 -10.99
CA GLN A 77 15.61 5.46 -10.45
C GLN A 77 14.62 6.34 -11.24
N GLU A 78 14.69 6.32 -12.58
CA GLU A 78 13.76 7.11 -13.40
C GLU A 78 12.31 6.63 -13.27
N LEU A 79 12.07 5.31 -13.20
CA LEU A 79 10.73 4.75 -13.04
C LEU A 79 10.12 5.09 -11.67
N ILE A 80 10.91 5.07 -10.60
CA ILE A 80 10.42 5.31 -9.24
C ILE A 80 10.45 6.78 -8.81
N LYS A 81 10.93 7.69 -9.66
CA LYS A 81 11.04 9.13 -9.40
C LYS A 81 9.77 9.77 -8.81
N PRO A 82 8.53 9.40 -9.21
CA PRO A 82 7.32 9.96 -8.59
C PRO A 82 7.20 9.70 -7.08
N ALA A 83 7.74 8.57 -6.58
CA ALA A 83 7.71 8.23 -5.16
C ALA A 83 8.65 9.12 -4.31
N GLY A 84 9.58 9.84 -4.95
CA GLY A 84 10.46 10.80 -4.28
C GLY A 84 11.78 10.18 -3.85
N PHE A 85 12.85 10.57 -4.55
CA PHE A 85 14.26 10.47 -4.19
C PHE A 85 15.02 11.62 -4.87
#